data_AF-A0A7C5QDN6-F1
#
_entry.id   AF-A0A7C5QDN6-F1
#
_cell.length_a   1.000
_cell.length_b   1.000
_cell.length_c   1.000
_cell.angle_alpha   90.00
_cell.angle_beta   90.00
_cell.angle_gamma   90.00
#
_symmetry.space_group_name_H-M   'P 1'
#
loop_
_entity.id
_entity.type
_entity.pdbx_description
1 polymer ?
#
loop_
_entity_poly.entity_id
_entity_poly.type
_entity_poly.pdbx_seq_one_letter_code
_entity_poly.pdbx_strand_id
1 'polypeptide(L)'
;MTRTGNRRETDRRSQPLHNSNPSPKTTPSRTHSSGRRHIAGNPATRIARKNRVFRLSAPGGGHTTLFVKRTILALCLVCVAHAEPTFTVTILRDRREKSCGLDAQLAALRPTNGTLIVRTNETAATASDFELRFSWRSSEKTPSSNAAPTLVAAEIETARKTLLAAMTDSYPEEVLSRVTTETLPKTQTNCWEVIFPRPRSGVSLARQFRLARRLVLMRLSEMNMMKPLAGTWPTEFRPPRALALYDAEGVGYYGSTLLERAVDETTLDACTVAVCPEDIREGILERCIGVLFPGGTGRGIAEALQPDGVQRVREFVARGGGYFGVCAGAYFATSGRPEYTGMIPLKHDLPWAKGRGTLKVELTAEGAALLGTEFTRFETPYNCGPVFRDWAGAPITVLAHFASPVTSKKGSVHQEMVGTPAILAMTWQKGRIMIVSPHPEAKREFCPLVARAIGWTIGVDPNHVKARIPPVKP
;
A
#
# COMPACT_ATOMS: atom_id res chain seq x y z
N MET A 1 -37.46 2.69 -55.56
CA MET A 1 -36.72 3.95 -55.74
C MET A 1 -35.77 4.10 -54.56
N THR A 2 -34.55 3.56 -54.69
CA THR A 2 -33.25 4.28 -54.82
C THR A 2 -32.73 4.82 -53.48
N ARG A 3 -31.76 4.16 -52.81
CA ARG A 3 -30.29 4.01 -53.03
C ARG A 3 -29.47 5.06 -52.25
N THR A 4 -28.63 4.54 -51.33
CA THR A 4 -27.21 4.87 -51.04
C THR A 4 -26.78 6.24 -50.52
N GLY A 5 -25.86 6.22 -49.54
CA GLY A 5 -24.96 7.35 -49.24
C GLY A 5 -24.04 7.15 -48.03
N ASN A 6 -23.00 6.32 -48.18
CA ASN A 6 -21.86 6.21 -47.26
C ASN A 6 -20.92 7.41 -47.47
N ARG A 7 -20.36 8.04 -46.42
CA ARG A 7 -19.04 8.71 -46.52
C ARG A 7 -18.33 8.82 -45.17
N ARG A 8 -17.15 8.20 -45.13
CA ARG A 8 -16.07 8.40 -44.18
C ARG A 8 -15.45 9.79 -44.41
N GLU A 9 -14.98 10.43 -43.34
CA GLU A 9 -13.93 11.44 -43.45
C GLU A 9 -12.93 11.26 -42.31
N THR A 10 -11.66 11.12 -42.72
CA THR A 10 -10.46 10.92 -41.92
C THR A 10 -9.66 12.21 -41.86
N ASP A 11 -8.83 12.30 -40.82
CA ASP A 11 -7.68 13.20 -40.63
C ASP A 11 -7.91 14.68 -40.32
N ARG A 12 -7.44 15.10 -39.13
CA ARG A 12 -6.14 15.80 -39.04
C ARG A 12 -5.60 15.85 -37.61
N ARG A 13 -4.39 15.30 -37.46
CA ARG A 13 -3.47 15.50 -36.35
C ARG A 13 -3.11 16.99 -36.20
N SER A 14 -3.13 17.51 -34.99
CA SER A 14 -2.52 18.80 -34.64
C SER A 14 -1.40 18.55 -33.63
N GLN A 15 -0.18 18.89 -34.03
CA GLN A 15 1.03 18.93 -33.21
C GLN A 15 1.11 20.23 -32.38
N PRO A 16 1.92 20.26 -31.31
CA PRO A 16 1.97 21.37 -30.36
C PRO A 16 2.91 22.50 -30.82
N LEU A 17 2.49 23.73 -30.51
CA LEU A 17 3.22 24.98 -30.75
C LEU A 17 4.41 25.10 -29.78
N HIS A 18 5.61 25.23 -30.36
CA HIS A 18 6.82 25.72 -29.70
C HIS A 18 6.69 27.23 -29.44
N ASN A 19 6.84 27.65 -28.18
CA ASN A 19 7.12 29.04 -27.85
C ASN A 19 8.59 29.18 -27.47
N SER A 20 9.32 29.84 -28.35
CA SER A 20 10.63 30.45 -28.12
C SER A 20 10.44 31.81 -27.43
N ASN A 21 11.27 32.12 -26.45
CA ASN A 21 11.65 33.51 -26.20
C ASN A 21 13.04 33.61 -25.55
N PRO A 22 13.79 34.70 -25.82
CA PRO A 22 15.24 34.73 -25.74
C PRO A 22 15.78 35.31 -24.41
N SER A 23 17.03 34.98 -24.13
CA SER A 23 17.88 35.60 -23.11
C SER A 23 18.16 37.08 -23.40
N PRO A 24 18.53 37.85 -22.36
CA PRO A 24 19.71 38.69 -22.48
C PRO A 24 20.71 38.49 -21.33
N LYS A 25 21.98 38.64 -21.71
CA LYS A 25 23.19 38.70 -20.86
C LYS A 25 23.21 40.03 -20.08
N THR A 26 23.75 40.02 -18.86
CA THR A 26 24.87 40.89 -18.42
C THR A 26 25.29 40.57 -16.97
N THR A 27 26.60 40.40 -16.78
CA THR A 27 27.35 40.37 -15.52
C THR A 27 27.57 41.81 -14.99
N PRO A 28 27.95 42.03 -13.71
CA PRO A 28 29.36 41.94 -13.34
C PRO A 28 29.67 41.38 -11.93
N SER A 29 30.97 41.12 -11.77
CA SER A 29 31.73 40.53 -10.68
C SER A 29 31.80 41.35 -9.38
N ARG A 30 32.05 40.65 -8.25
CA ARG A 30 33.05 41.06 -7.25
C ARG A 30 33.48 39.90 -6.35
N THR A 31 34.77 39.87 -6.06
CA THR A 31 35.59 38.86 -5.37
C THR A 31 35.90 39.24 -3.91
N HIS A 32 36.49 38.28 -3.19
CA HIS A 32 37.18 38.33 -1.86
C HIS A 32 36.31 38.19 -0.59
N SER A 33 36.70 37.48 0.48
CA SER A 33 37.89 36.66 0.81
C SER A 33 37.64 35.83 2.09
N SER A 34 38.38 34.72 2.18
CA SER A 34 38.91 33.97 3.34
C SER A 34 38.52 34.31 4.79
N GLY A 35 38.26 33.26 5.58
CA GLY A 35 38.41 33.27 7.04
C GLY A 35 38.39 31.86 7.67
N ARG A 36 39.53 31.15 7.63
CA ARG A 36 39.82 29.96 8.46
C ARG A 36 40.29 30.42 9.85
N ARG A 37 39.79 29.82 10.94
CA ARG A 37 40.55 29.63 12.19
C ARG A 37 40.27 28.25 12.79
N HIS A 38 41.35 27.48 12.93
CA HIS A 38 41.51 26.37 13.86
C HIS A 38 41.89 26.92 15.23
N ILE A 39 41.37 26.35 16.32
CA ILE A 39 42.10 26.11 17.59
C ILE A 39 41.62 24.78 18.18
N ALA A 40 42.57 23.97 18.63
CA ALA A 40 42.44 22.62 19.19
C ALA A 40 42.32 22.62 20.73
N GLY A 41 41.84 21.49 21.30
CA GLY A 41 41.98 21.17 22.73
C GLY A 41 41.10 20.00 23.21
N ASN A 42 41.70 18.81 23.38
CA ASN A 42 41.19 17.61 24.13
C ASN A 42 41.49 17.80 25.66
N PRO A 43 41.12 16.94 26.66
CA PRO A 43 40.68 15.54 26.59
C PRO A 43 39.61 15.01 27.59
N ALA A 44 39.15 13.78 27.31
CA ALA A 44 38.76 12.69 28.22
C ALA A 44 37.72 12.89 29.35
N THR A 45 36.63 12.11 29.31
CA THR A 45 36.02 11.52 30.52
C THR A 45 35.33 10.19 30.17
N ARG A 46 35.71 9.14 30.90
CA ARG A 46 35.25 7.75 30.80
C ARG A 46 34.45 7.47 32.07
N ILE A 47 33.15 7.21 31.98
CA ILE A 47 32.33 6.78 33.13
C ILE A 47 31.82 5.37 32.88
N ALA A 48 32.37 4.44 33.65
CA ALA A 48 31.89 3.07 33.80
C ALA A 48 30.76 3.03 34.84
N ARG A 49 29.69 2.26 34.59
CA ARG A 49 28.72 1.85 35.62
C ARG A 49 28.69 0.32 35.73
N LYS A 50 28.99 -0.15 36.94
CA LYS A 50 29.03 -1.53 37.42
C LYS A 50 27.61 -2.11 37.54
N ASN A 51 27.42 -3.37 37.13
CA ASN A 51 26.28 -4.20 37.53
C ASN A 51 26.59 -4.85 38.90
N ARG A 52 25.62 -4.80 39.83
CA ARG A 52 25.63 -5.58 41.09
C ARG A 52 25.10 -6.99 40.84
N VAL A 53 25.76 -7.98 41.43
CA VAL A 53 25.31 -9.38 41.55
C VAL A 53 24.96 -9.62 43.01
N PHE A 54 23.80 -10.22 43.29
CA PHE A 54 23.52 -10.84 44.58
C PHE A 54 23.69 -12.36 44.44
N ARG A 55 24.48 -12.96 45.33
CA ARG A 55 24.56 -14.41 45.57
C ARG A 55 23.93 -14.69 46.93
N LEU A 56 23.08 -15.71 46.98
CA LEU A 56 22.75 -16.43 48.20
C LEU A 56 23.24 -17.87 48.03
N SER A 57 23.91 -18.37 49.06
CA SER A 57 24.51 -19.69 49.13
C SER A 57 23.81 -20.52 50.20
N ALA A 58 23.54 -21.79 49.91
CA ALA A 58 23.35 -22.86 50.90
C ALA A 58 23.72 -24.22 50.25
N PRO A 59 24.12 -25.24 51.04
CA PRO A 59 25.17 -26.17 50.66
C PRO A 59 24.69 -27.60 50.38
N GLY A 60 25.41 -28.29 49.48
CA GLY A 60 25.44 -29.76 49.39
C GLY A 60 24.51 -30.39 48.35
N GLY A 61 25.09 -31.23 47.48
CA GLY A 61 24.37 -32.18 46.63
C GLY A 61 24.05 -31.64 45.23
N GLY A 62 24.83 -32.06 44.24
CA GLY A 62 24.77 -31.51 42.88
C GLY A 62 23.48 -31.78 42.12
N HIS A 63 23.15 -30.89 41.18
CA HIS A 63 22.51 -31.22 39.91
C HIS A 63 22.72 -30.09 38.88
N THR A 64 22.73 -30.54 37.62
CA THR A 64 22.83 -29.88 36.32
C THR A 64 22.25 -28.47 36.22
N THR A 65 23.08 -27.50 35.81
CA THR A 65 22.63 -26.15 35.42
C THR A 65 22.78 -25.94 33.92
N LEU A 66 21.63 -25.71 33.29
CA LEU A 66 21.42 -25.25 31.92
C LEU A 66 22.13 -23.90 31.69
N PHE A 67 23.21 -23.87 30.90
CA PHE A 67 23.79 -22.61 30.43
C PHE A 67 23.07 -22.17 29.15
N VAL A 68 22.12 -21.24 29.27
CA VAL A 68 21.66 -20.41 28.14
C VAL A 68 22.79 -19.43 27.83
N LYS A 69 23.76 -19.85 27.03
CA LYS A 69 24.70 -18.95 26.38
C LYS A 69 24.00 -18.32 25.18
N ARG A 70 23.82 -16.99 25.26
CA ARG A 70 23.72 -16.11 24.09
C ARG A 70 24.88 -16.43 23.14
N THR A 71 24.58 -17.16 22.07
CA THR A 71 25.44 -17.21 20.89
C THR A 71 24.68 -16.51 19.77
N ILE A 72 25.04 -15.24 19.61
CA ILE A 72 24.87 -14.48 18.38
C ILE A 72 25.57 -15.31 17.30
N LEU A 73 24.83 -15.89 16.36
CA LEU A 73 25.42 -16.40 15.12
C LEU A 73 25.07 -15.44 13.98
N ALA A 74 26.12 -14.73 13.60
CA ALA A 74 26.29 -13.77 12.53
C ALA A 74 25.34 -13.91 11.34
N LEU A 75 24.48 -12.90 11.19
CA LEU A 75 23.96 -12.49 9.88
C LEU A 75 25.15 -11.91 9.10
N CYS A 76 25.72 -12.69 8.18
CA CYS A 76 26.79 -12.21 7.31
C CYS A 76 26.17 -11.25 6.27
N LEU A 77 26.11 -9.96 6.62
CA LEU A 77 25.99 -8.88 5.65
C LEU A 77 27.29 -8.82 4.85
N VAL A 78 27.29 -9.37 3.65
CA VAL A 78 28.25 -8.96 2.62
C VAL A 78 27.55 -7.90 1.79
N CYS A 79 27.96 -6.64 1.99
CA CYS A 79 27.66 -5.55 1.07
C CYS A 79 28.32 -5.84 -0.27
N VAL A 80 27.51 -6.20 -1.28
CA VAL A 80 27.88 -6.03 -2.69
C VAL A 80 26.88 -5.06 -3.30
N ALA A 81 27.42 -4.02 -3.92
CA ALA A 81 26.69 -2.97 -4.59
C ALA A 81 25.82 -3.53 -5.76
N HIS A 82 24.60 -3.00 -5.88
CA HIS A 82 23.71 -3.12 -7.05
C HIS A 82 23.22 -4.53 -7.44
N ALA A 83 22.66 -5.27 -6.48
CA ALA A 83 21.83 -6.44 -6.78
C ALA A 83 20.39 -6.20 -6.29
N GLU A 84 19.41 -6.47 -7.15
CA GLU A 84 18.00 -6.46 -6.80
C GLU A 84 17.76 -7.29 -5.52
N PRO A 85 16.85 -6.89 -4.60
CA PRO A 85 16.66 -7.66 -3.38
C PRO A 85 16.22 -9.08 -3.76
N THR A 86 16.68 -10.11 -3.06
CA THR A 86 16.31 -11.52 -3.31
C THR A 86 15.75 -12.03 -1.98
N PHE A 87 14.53 -12.57 -1.98
CA PHE A 87 13.83 -13.08 -0.81
C PHE A 87 13.81 -14.61 -0.81
N THR A 88 14.76 -15.28 -0.18
CA THR A 88 14.72 -16.74 -0.07
C THR A 88 13.69 -17.17 0.97
N VAL A 89 12.67 -17.94 0.58
CA VAL A 89 11.74 -18.65 1.48
C VAL A 89 12.20 -20.10 1.61
N THR A 90 13.01 -20.39 2.62
CA THR A 90 13.42 -21.77 2.91
C THR A 90 12.32 -22.49 3.69
N ILE A 91 11.71 -23.51 3.07
CA ILE A 91 10.75 -24.39 3.76
C ILE A 91 11.60 -25.43 4.51
N LEU A 92 11.90 -25.12 5.77
CA LEU A 92 12.61 -26.03 6.66
C LEU A 92 11.69 -27.19 7.07
N ARG A 93 12.01 -28.40 6.61
CA ARG A 93 11.51 -29.63 7.25
C ARG A 93 12.41 -29.87 8.45
N ASP A 94 11.87 -29.87 9.67
CA ASP A 94 12.55 -30.56 10.77
C ASP A 94 11.58 -31.43 11.55
N ARG A 95 11.97 -32.68 11.73
CA ARG A 95 11.35 -33.66 12.62
C ARG A 95 11.53 -33.31 14.10
N ARG A 96 12.30 -32.28 14.46
CA ARG A 96 12.42 -31.84 15.86
C ARG A 96 13.11 -30.48 16.05
N GLU A 97 12.71 -29.42 15.37
CA GLU A 97 12.99 -28.04 15.81
C GLU A 97 11.96 -27.05 15.26
N LYS A 98 11.63 -26.02 16.06
CA LYS A 98 10.58 -25.02 15.79
C LYS A 98 10.98 -24.13 14.60
N SER A 99 10.76 -24.61 13.38
CA SER A 99 10.78 -23.79 12.18
C SER A 99 9.69 -22.72 12.27
N CYS A 100 9.99 -21.50 11.81
CA CYS A 100 8.96 -20.51 11.57
C CYS A 100 7.93 -21.13 10.61
N GLY A 101 6.70 -21.31 11.09
CA GLY A 101 5.65 -22.02 10.36
C GLY A 101 5.49 -21.48 8.94
N LEU A 102 5.22 -22.36 7.98
CA LEU A 102 4.95 -22.05 6.57
C LEU A 102 4.01 -20.84 6.43
N ASP A 103 3.06 -20.73 7.34
CA ASP A 103 2.09 -19.65 7.41
C ASP A 103 2.71 -18.29 7.74
N ALA A 104 3.72 -18.25 8.62
CA ALA A 104 4.51 -17.05 8.91
C ALA A 104 5.41 -16.64 7.72
N GLN A 105 5.79 -17.59 6.86
CA GLN A 105 6.58 -17.33 5.65
C GLN A 105 5.69 -16.83 4.49
N LEU A 106 4.52 -17.46 4.29
CA LEU A 106 3.47 -17.01 3.37
C LEU A 106 2.88 -15.65 3.76
N ALA A 107 2.89 -15.34 5.06
CA ALA A 107 2.59 -14.05 5.66
C ALA A 107 3.67 -12.98 5.42
N ALA A 108 4.94 -13.38 5.55
CA ALA A 108 6.11 -12.51 5.37
C ALA A 108 6.46 -12.30 3.89
N LEU A 109 5.81 -13.04 3.00
CA LEU A 109 5.72 -12.84 1.56
C LEU A 109 5.12 -11.45 1.27
N ARG A 110 5.93 -10.42 1.51
CA ARG A 110 5.77 -9.05 1.07
C ARG A 110 6.72 -8.90 -0.11
N PRO A 111 6.20 -8.95 -1.34
CA PRO A 111 7.04 -8.78 -2.52
C PRO A 111 7.40 -7.30 -2.66
N THR A 112 8.36 -6.81 -1.89
CA THR A 112 9.24 -5.74 -2.37
C THR A 112 10.16 -6.34 -3.45
N ASN A 113 10.74 -5.51 -4.33
CA ASN A 113 11.61 -5.95 -5.45
C ASN A 113 12.39 -7.22 -5.08
N GLY A 114 12.14 -8.37 -5.71
CA GLY A 114 12.89 -9.58 -5.41
C GLY A 114 12.28 -10.95 -5.57
N THR A 115 13.19 -11.88 -5.82
CA THR A 115 13.02 -13.32 -6.11
C THR A 115 12.60 -14.12 -4.87
N LEU A 116 11.50 -14.90 -4.94
CA LEU A 116 11.05 -15.78 -3.84
C LEU A 116 11.58 -17.23 -3.92
N ILE A 117 12.77 -17.53 -3.45
CA ILE A 117 13.35 -18.88 -3.64
C ILE A 117 12.78 -19.88 -2.62
N VAL A 118 12.04 -20.90 -3.07
CA VAL A 118 11.59 -22.05 -2.24
C VAL A 118 12.62 -23.20 -2.30
N ARG A 119 13.12 -23.67 -1.16
CA ARG A 119 14.05 -24.83 -1.05
C ARG A 119 13.65 -25.75 0.10
N THR A 120 13.81 -27.07 -0.08
CA THR A 120 13.70 -28.08 0.98
C THR A 120 15.09 -28.59 1.35
N ASN A 121 15.24 -29.18 2.54
CA ASN A 121 16.54 -29.52 3.14
C ASN A 121 16.80 -31.04 3.27
N GLU A 122 16.13 -31.90 2.49
CA GLU A 122 16.40 -33.34 2.54
C GLU A 122 17.42 -33.77 1.49
N THR A 123 18.62 -34.11 1.96
CA THR A 123 19.55 -34.97 1.21
C THR A 123 19.02 -36.40 1.21
N ALA A 124 18.08 -36.69 0.31
CA ALA A 124 17.93 -38.00 -0.31
C ALA A 124 16.95 -37.84 -1.46
N ALA A 125 17.38 -38.25 -2.65
CA ALA A 125 16.57 -38.30 -3.85
C ALA A 125 15.22 -38.99 -3.59
N THR A 126 14.13 -38.22 -3.51
CA THR A 126 12.75 -38.58 -3.90
C THR A 126 11.84 -37.34 -3.67
N ALA A 127 11.28 -36.80 -4.76
CA ALA A 127 10.53 -35.54 -4.88
C ALA A 127 11.39 -34.25 -4.74
N SER A 128 12.04 -33.90 -5.85
CA SER A 128 13.05 -32.85 -6.03
C SER A 128 12.58 -31.43 -5.68
N ASP A 129 13.46 -30.67 -5.03
CA ASP A 129 13.34 -29.23 -4.78
C ASP A 129 12.78 -28.47 -6.00
N PHE A 130 11.81 -27.59 -5.72
CA PHE A 130 11.13 -26.77 -6.73
C PHE A 130 11.26 -25.30 -6.38
N GLU A 131 11.69 -24.50 -7.34
CA GLU A 131 11.98 -23.08 -7.18
C GLU A 131 10.91 -22.23 -7.88
N LEU A 132 10.33 -21.28 -7.15
CA LEU A 132 9.57 -20.17 -7.73
C LEU A 132 10.46 -18.93 -7.74
N ARG A 133 10.34 -18.08 -8.74
CA ARG A 133 10.97 -16.77 -8.78
C ARG A 133 9.91 -15.76 -9.17
N PHE A 134 9.88 -14.62 -8.49
CA PHE A 134 9.02 -13.51 -8.84
C PHE A 134 9.91 -12.31 -9.09
N SER A 135 9.73 -11.66 -10.22
CA SER A 135 10.48 -10.48 -10.60
C SER A 135 9.53 -9.48 -11.25
N TRP A 136 10.01 -8.26 -11.49
CA TRP A 136 9.24 -7.25 -12.21
C TRP A 136 10.02 -6.80 -13.43
N ARG A 137 9.30 -6.54 -14.54
CA ARG A 137 9.95 -6.01 -15.74
C ARG A 137 10.70 -4.70 -15.44
N SER A 138 11.92 -4.61 -15.95
CA SER A 138 12.69 -3.36 -15.96
C SER A 138 11.97 -2.29 -16.78
N SER A 139 12.36 -1.02 -16.61
CA SER A 139 11.62 0.13 -17.12
C SER A 139 11.57 0.21 -18.64
N GLU A 140 10.61 -0.44 -19.27
CA GLU A 140 10.19 -0.16 -20.64
C GLU A 140 8.71 0.23 -20.66
N LYS A 141 8.37 1.13 -21.59
CA LYS A 141 7.07 1.80 -21.69
C LYS A 141 5.92 0.78 -21.86
N THR A 142 5.31 0.33 -20.77
CA THR A 142 4.00 -0.32 -20.82
C THR A 142 3.05 0.30 -19.81
N PRO A 143 2.33 1.37 -20.19
CA PRO A 143 1.24 1.92 -19.39
C PRO A 143 -0.05 1.21 -19.81
N SER A 144 -0.35 0.05 -19.23
CA SER A 144 -1.69 -0.50 -19.37
C SER A 144 -2.11 -1.26 -18.13
N SER A 145 -3.31 -0.96 -17.63
CA SER A 145 -4.02 -1.68 -16.56
C SER A 145 -4.26 -3.16 -16.88
N ASN A 146 -4.03 -3.58 -18.12
CA ASN A 146 -4.32 -4.92 -18.64
C ASN A 146 -3.02 -5.66 -19.01
N ALA A 147 -1.91 -5.31 -18.36
CA ALA A 147 -0.64 -6.01 -18.55
C ALA A 147 -0.69 -7.37 -17.81
N ALA A 148 -0.31 -8.42 -18.51
CA ALA A 148 -0.23 -9.78 -17.99
C ALA A 148 1.20 -10.11 -17.53
N PRO A 149 1.38 -11.05 -16.58
CA PRO A 149 2.69 -11.57 -16.25
C PRO A 149 3.29 -12.39 -17.40
N THR A 150 4.62 -12.45 -17.46
CA THR A 150 5.35 -13.46 -18.26
C THR A 150 5.66 -14.65 -17.37
N LEU A 151 5.45 -15.86 -17.87
CA LEU A 151 5.95 -17.10 -17.27
C LEU A 151 7.22 -17.56 -17.98
N VAL A 152 8.23 -17.90 -17.21
CA VAL A 152 9.52 -18.44 -17.67
C VAL A 152 9.69 -19.80 -17.01
N ALA A 153 9.72 -20.89 -17.79
CA ALA A 153 9.80 -22.25 -17.25
C ALA A 153 10.46 -23.22 -18.24
N ALA A 154 11.00 -24.34 -17.74
CA ALA A 154 11.46 -25.44 -18.59
C ALA A 154 10.27 -26.26 -19.15
N GLU A 155 9.31 -26.60 -18.30
CA GLU A 155 8.06 -27.32 -18.64
C GLU A 155 6.89 -26.34 -18.74
N ILE A 156 6.77 -25.65 -19.88
CA ILE A 156 5.85 -24.52 -20.06
C ILE A 156 4.37 -24.91 -19.89
N GLU A 157 3.93 -26.06 -20.41
CA GLU A 157 2.51 -26.40 -20.40
C GLU A 157 1.95 -26.55 -18.98
N THR A 158 2.62 -27.35 -18.15
CA THR A 158 2.26 -27.56 -16.74
C THR A 158 2.35 -26.26 -15.94
N ALA A 159 3.43 -25.51 -16.13
CA ALA A 159 3.63 -24.21 -15.46
C ALA A 159 2.53 -23.22 -15.82
N ARG A 160 2.19 -23.12 -17.11
CA ARG A 160 1.19 -22.18 -17.63
C ARG A 160 -0.20 -22.55 -17.15
N LYS A 161 -0.55 -23.84 -17.16
CA LYS A 161 -1.84 -24.32 -16.62
C LYS A 161 -2.00 -23.92 -15.15
N THR A 162 -0.95 -24.13 -14.34
CA THR A 162 -0.96 -23.80 -12.91
C THR A 162 -1.06 -22.30 -12.69
N LEU A 163 -0.29 -21.50 -13.45
CA LEU A 163 -0.34 -20.04 -13.40
C LEU A 163 -1.74 -19.51 -13.75
N LEU A 164 -2.34 -19.99 -14.84
CA LEU A 164 -3.68 -19.56 -15.27
C LEU A 164 -4.73 -19.88 -14.20
N ALA A 165 -4.68 -21.08 -13.61
CA ALA A 165 -5.57 -21.47 -12.51
C ALA A 165 -5.33 -20.63 -11.23
N ALA A 166 -4.09 -20.19 -10.98
CA ALA A 166 -3.78 -19.25 -9.90
C ALA A 166 -4.30 -17.83 -10.17
N MET A 167 -4.44 -17.43 -11.44
CA MET A 167 -4.98 -16.13 -11.86
C MET A 167 -6.50 -16.08 -11.95
N THR A 168 -7.17 -17.24 -12.10
CA THR A 168 -8.63 -17.34 -12.17
C THR A 168 -9.29 -16.62 -10.98
N ASP A 169 -10.43 -15.98 -11.25
CA ASP A 169 -11.21 -15.13 -10.33
C ASP A 169 -10.52 -13.83 -9.87
N SER A 170 -9.24 -13.65 -10.18
CA SER A 170 -8.44 -12.49 -9.77
C SER A 170 -7.98 -11.63 -10.94
N TYR A 171 -8.15 -12.10 -12.18
CA TYR A 171 -7.82 -11.37 -13.40
C TYR A 171 -8.91 -11.56 -14.44
N PRO A 172 -9.21 -10.54 -15.26
CA PRO A 172 -10.18 -10.67 -16.34
C PRO A 172 -9.61 -11.55 -17.47
N GLU A 173 -10.50 -12.18 -18.25
CA GLU A 173 -10.15 -13.10 -19.34
C GLU A 173 -9.21 -12.45 -20.39
N GLU A 174 -9.36 -11.15 -20.63
CA GLU A 174 -8.48 -10.41 -21.53
C GLU A 174 -7.03 -10.33 -21.03
N VAL A 175 -6.81 -10.43 -19.71
CA VAL A 175 -5.46 -10.49 -19.12
C VAL A 175 -4.93 -11.92 -19.14
N LEU A 176 -5.78 -12.92 -18.86
CA LEU A 176 -5.42 -14.33 -18.92
C LEU A 176 -4.91 -14.73 -20.32
N SER A 177 -5.62 -14.29 -21.36
CA SER A 177 -5.25 -14.54 -22.77
C SER A 177 -3.93 -13.89 -23.21
N ARG A 178 -3.40 -12.93 -22.44
CA ARG A 178 -2.16 -12.21 -22.74
C ARG A 178 -0.94 -12.71 -21.96
N VAL A 179 -1.10 -13.72 -21.10
CA VAL A 179 0.03 -14.35 -20.40
C VAL A 179 1.01 -14.89 -21.43
N THR A 180 2.22 -14.30 -21.45
CA THR A 180 3.31 -14.72 -22.34
C THR A 180 4.16 -15.78 -21.68
N THR A 181 4.77 -16.65 -22.47
CA THR A 181 5.65 -17.72 -21.99
C THR A 181 7.01 -17.66 -22.65
N GLU A 182 8.05 -17.88 -21.86
CA GLU A 182 9.45 -17.95 -22.30
C GLU A 182 10.07 -19.25 -21.75
N THR A 183 11.04 -19.83 -22.48
CA THR A 183 11.65 -21.12 -22.11
C THR A 183 12.97 -20.92 -21.39
N LEU A 184 13.15 -21.61 -20.25
CA LEU A 184 14.46 -21.66 -19.58
C LEU A 184 15.43 -22.60 -20.32
N PRO A 185 16.76 -22.37 -20.24
CA PRO A 185 17.74 -23.37 -20.62
C PRO A 185 17.47 -24.70 -19.89
N LYS A 186 17.65 -25.84 -20.58
CA LYS A 186 17.32 -27.20 -20.11
C LYS A 186 18.00 -27.63 -18.79
N THR A 187 18.89 -26.82 -18.23
CA THR A 187 19.62 -27.06 -16.98
C THR A 187 18.83 -26.66 -15.72
N GLN A 188 17.66 -26.01 -15.83
CA GLN A 188 16.82 -25.59 -14.69
C GLN A 188 15.39 -26.16 -14.79
N THR A 189 15.25 -27.50 -14.76
CA THR A 189 13.95 -28.18 -14.97
C THR A 189 12.91 -27.96 -13.87
N ASN A 190 13.35 -27.61 -12.65
CA ASN A 190 12.48 -27.45 -11.48
C ASN A 190 12.25 -25.98 -11.05
N CYS A 191 12.44 -25.02 -11.95
CA CYS A 191 12.30 -23.59 -11.66
C CYS A 191 11.21 -22.96 -12.53
N TRP A 192 10.28 -22.22 -11.92
CA TRP A 192 9.41 -21.27 -12.64
C TRP A 192 9.70 -19.85 -12.19
N GLU A 193 9.87 -18.96 -13.15
CA GLU A 193 9.93 -17.52 -12.92
C GLU A 193 8.66 -16.85 -13.45
N VAL A 194 8.06 -15.98 -12.64
CA VAL A 194 6.92 -15.15 -13.01
C VAL A 194 7.37 -13.70 -12.98
N ILE A 195 7.45 -13.10 -14.16
CA ILE A 195 7.84 -11.70 -14.34
C ILE A 195 6.58 -10.85 -14.40
N PHE A 196 6.31 -10.11 -13.34
CA PHE A 196 5.17 -9.21 -13.25
C PHE A 196 5.39 -7.92 -14.05
N PRO A 197 4.30 -7.30 -14.55
CA PRO A 197 4.36 -5.90 -14.95
C PRO A 197 4.71 -5.03 -13.75
N ARG A 198 5.53 -4.00 -13.97
CA ARG A 198 6.12 -3.17 -12.92
C ARG A 198 5.08 -2.70 -11.88
N PRO A 199 5.38 -2.71 -10.57
CA PRO A 199 4.50 -2.13 -9.56
C PRO A 199 4.27 -0.66 -9.88
N ARG A 200 3.08 -0.13 -9.60
CA ARG A 200 2.78 1.30 -9.78
C ARG A 200 2.87 1.76 -11.25
N SER A 201 2.75 0.84 -12.21
CA SER A 201 2.49 1.09 -13.64
C SER A 201 1.00 1.23 -13.96
N GLY A 202 0.14 1.28 -12.93
CA GLY A 202 -1.31 1.19 -13.04
C GLY A 202 -1.87 -0.23 -12.86
N VAL A 203 -1.00 -1.22 -12.63
CA VAL A 203 -1.39 -2.59 -12.28
C VAL A 203 -1.42 -2.76 -10.75
N SER A 204 -2.45 -3.45 -10.25
CA SER A 204 -2.63 -3.77 -8.83
C SER A 204 -1.47 -4.63 -8.31
N LEU A 205 -0.77 -4.10 -7.31
CA LEU A 205 0.24 -4.79 -6.54
C LEU A 205 -0.40 -5.90 -5.68
N ALA A 206 -1.56 -5.63 -5.08
CA ALA A 206 -2.27 -6.63 -4.30
C ALA A 206 -2.63 -7.89 -5.12
N ARG A 207 -3.07 -7.73 -6.37
CA ARG A 207 -3.35 -8.86 -7.27
C ARG A 207 -2.09 -9.67 -7.60
N GLN A 208 -0.96 -9.00 -7.83
CA GLN A 208 0.32 -9.68 -8.05
C GLN A 208 0.76 -10.47 -6.81
N PHE A 209 0.60 -9.89 -5.62
CA PHE A 209 0.93 -10.57 -4.37
C PHE A 209 0.00 -11.77 -4.12
N ARG A 210 -1.29 -11.61 -4.41
CA ARG A 210 -2.27 -12.69 -4.35
C ARG A 210 -1.93 -13.82 -5.31
N LEU A 211 -1.55 -13.50 -6.55
CA LEU A 211 -1.10 -14.49 -7.53
C LEU A 211 0.11 -15.26 -7.02
N ALA A 212 1.11 -14.56 -6.49
CA ALA A 212 2.30 -15.20 -5.93
C ALA A 212 1.92 -16.17 -4.78
N ARG A 213 1.06 -15.74 -3.84
CA ARG A 213 0.55 -16.60 -2.75
C ARG A 213 -0.17 -17.83 -3.31
N ARG A 214 -1.10 -17.65 -4.26
CA ARG A 214 -1.85 -18.76 -4.87
C ARG A 214 -0.93 -19.75 -5.56
N LEU A 215 0.03 -19.27 -6.34
CA LEU A 215 0.96 -20.13 -7.07
C LEU A 215 1.81 -20.98 -6.13
N VAL A 216 2.32 -20.38 -5.04
CA VAL A 216 3.07 -21.10 -4.00
C VAL A 216 2.17 -22.15 -3.34
N LEU A 217 0.96 -21.78 -2.92
CA LEU A 217 0.02 -22.70 -2.27
C LEU A 217 -0.37 -23.89 -3.16
N MET A 218 -0.71 -23.62 -4.42
CA MET A 218 -1.06 -24.65 -5.39
C MET A 218 0.11 -25.62 -5.59
N ARG A 219 1.33 -25.08 -5.74
CA ARG A 219 2.50 -25.92 -5.95
C ARG A 219 2.81 -26.80 -4.73
N LEU A 220 2.73 -26.24 -3.52
CA LEU A 220 2.91 -27.01 -2.29
C LEU A 220 1.85 -28.10 -2.14
N SER A 221 0.61 -27.83 -2.57
CA SER A 221 -0.45 -28.83 -2.59
C SER A 221 -0.17 -29.94 -3.61
N GLU A 222 0.28 -29.62 -4.83
CA GLU A 222 0.65 -30.60 -5.86
C GLU A 222 1.80 -31.52 -5.40
N MET A 223 2.74 -30.98 -4.63
CA MET A 223 3.86 -31.75 -4.06
C MET A 223 3.46 -32.52 -2.78
N ASN A 224 2.17 -32.55 -2.42
CA ASN A 224 1.65 -33.15 -1.18
C ASN A 224 2.32 -32.63 0.10
N MET A 225 2.85 -31.40 0.06
CA MET A 225 3.50 -30.75 1.20
C MET A 225 2.51 -30.01 2.10
N MET A 226 1.33 -29.68 1.57
CA MET A 226 0.23 -29.13 2.33
C MET A 226 -1.12 -29.60 1.78
N LYS A 227 -2.16 -29.54 2.60
CA LYS A 227 -3.53 -29.74 2.13
C LYS A 227 -3.98 -28.52 1.30
N PRO A 228 -4.85 -28.70 0.30
CA PRO A 228 -5.48 -27.58 -0.39
C PRO A 228 -6.16 -26.64 0.62
N LEU A 229 -5.87 -25.34 0.53
CA LEU A 229 -6.53 -24.31 1.32
C LEU A 229 -7.66 -23.66 0.51
N ALA A 230 -8.74 -23.27 1.19
CA ALA A 230 -9.87 -22.59 0.57
C ALA A 230 -9.60 -21.10 0.26
N GLY A 231 -8.53 -20.51 0.80
CA GLY A 231 -8.18 -19.10 0.64
C GLY A 231 -6.68 -18.88 0.47
N THR A 232 -6.30 -17.62 0.24
CA THR A 232 -4.92 -17.25 -0.09
C THR A 232 -4.10 -16.76 1.10
N TRP A 233 -4.76 -16.55 2.24
CA TRP A 233 -4.13 -16.11 3.48
C TRP A 233 -4.02 -17.28 4.46
N PRO A 234 -2.81 -17.62 4.91
CA PRO A 234 -2.61 -18.68 5.91
C PRO A 234 -3.39 -18.40 7.19
N THR A 235 -3.96 -19.39 7.87
CA THR A 235 -4.86 -19.19 9.03
C THR A 235 -4.21 -18.39 10.17
N GLU A 236 -2.92 -18.58 10.38
CA GLU A 236 -2.14 -17.96 11.46
C GLU A 236 -1.44 -16.65 11.05
N PHE A 237 -1.62 -16.15 9.82
CA PHE A 237 -1.18 -14.79 9.46
C PHE A 237 -1.88 -13.73 10.33
N ARG A 238 -1.16 -13.19 11.31
CA ARG A 238 -1.61 -12.08 12.17
C ARG A 238 -0.49 -11.06 12.28
N PRO A 239 -0.25 -10.25 11.24
CA PRO A 239 0.80 -9.24 11.27
C PRO A 239 0.48 -8.22 12.39
N PRO A 240 1.47 -7.85 13.22
CA PRO A 240 1.22 -6.89 14.28
C PRO A 240 0.78 -5.56 13.66
N ARG A 241 -0.38 -5.08 14.11
CA ARG A 241 -0.90 -3.74 13.80
C ARG A 241 -0.99 -3.44 12.29
N ALA A 242 -1.46 -4.41 11.49
CA ALA A 242 -1.59 -4.23 10.06
C ALA A 242 -2.81 -3.40 9.63
N LEU A 243 -2.59 -2.61 8.58
CA LEU A 243 -3.60 -1.83 7.88
C LEU A 243 -3.81 -2.45 6.49
N ALA A 244 -5.03 -2.91 6.23
CA ALA A 244 -5.41 -3.37 4.90
C ALA A 244 -5.47 -2.16 3.95
N LEU A 245 -4.53 -2.06 3.02
CA LEU A 245 -4.48 -0.99 2.02
C LEU A 245 -5.11 -1.51 0.72
N TYR A 246 -6.30 -1.01 0.39
CA TYR A 246 -7.00 -1.42 -0.82
C TYR A 246 -6.24 -0.94 -2.06
N ASP A 247 -5.87 -1.90 -2.92
CA ASP A 247 -5.10 -1.65 -4.14
C ASP A 247 -5.60 -2.54 -5.28
N ALA A 248 -6.67 -2.12 -5.94
CA ALA A 248 -7.28 -2.84 -7.05
C ALA A 248 -8.15 -1.91 -7.90
N GLU A 249 -9.13 -2.47 -8.63
CA GLU A 249 -10.06 -1.72 -9.44
C GLU A 249 -10.76 -0.64 -8.62
N GLY A 250 -10.97 0.51 -9.27
CA GLY A 250 -11.50 1.69 -8.63
C GLY A 250 -10.45 2.57 -7.93
N VAL A 251 -9.20 2.12 -7.76
CA VAL A 251 -8.11 2.96 -7.25
C VAL A 251 -7.48 3.77 -8.39
N GLY A 252 -7.18 5.04 -8.12
CA GLY A 252 -6.40 5.89 -9.02
C GLY A 252 -4.91 5.53 -9.00
N TYR A 253 -4.22 5.76 -10.11
CA TYR A 253 -2.85 5.27 -10.39
C TYR A 253 -1.84 5.33 -9.22
N TYR A 254 -1.81 6.42 -8.42
CA TYR A 254 -0.87 6.58 -7.31
C TYR A 254 -1.51 6.42 -5.91
N GLY A 255 -2.82 6.19 -5.83
CA GLY A 255 -3.58 6.34 -4.59
C GLY A 255 -3.06 5.48 -3.44
N SER A 256 -2.86 4.18 -3.68
CA SER A 256 -2.35 3.24 -2.68
C SER A 256 -0.92 3.59 -2.23
N THR A 257 -0.05 3.94 -3.18
CA THR A 257 1.35 4.34 -2.90
C THR A 257 1.46 5.58 -2.02
N LEU A 258 0.55 6.55 -2.17
CA LEU A 258 0.58 7.78 -1.38
C LEU A 258 0.17 7.53 0.07
N LEU A 259 -0.79 6.64 0.31
CA LEU A 259 -1.19 6.25 1.68
C LEU A 259 -0.13 5.36 2.34
N GLU A 260 0.46 4.42 1.60
CA GLU A 260 1.61 3.65 2.05
C GLU A 260 2.76 4.57 2.50
N ARG A 261 3.11 5.57 1.69
CA ARG A 261 4.11 6.57 2.03
C ARG A 261 3.80 7.31 3.34
N ALA A 262 2.53 7.70 3.56
CA ALA A 262 2.15 8.39 4.79
C ALA A 262 2.36 7.52 6.03
N VAL A 263 2.11 6.21 5.93
CA VAL A 263 2.38 5.25 7.01
C VAL A 263 3.88 5.06 7.20
N ASP A 264 4.62 4.74 6.13
CA ASP A 264 6.04 4.36 6.20
C ASP A 264 6.97 5.51 6.58
N GLU A 265 6.68 6.73 6.15
CA GLU A 265 7.52 7.90 6.40
C GLU A 265 7.21 8.60 7.74
N THR A 266 6.37 8.01 8.59
CA THR A 266 6.00 8.58 9.90
C THR A 266 6.22 7.59 11.04
N THR A 267 6.20 8.08 12.29
CA THR A 267 6.34 7.25 13.49
C THR A 267 5.06 6.49 13.85
N LEU A 268 4.09 6.43 12.93
CA LEU A 268 2.89 5.62 13.11
C LEU A 268 3.28 4.16 13.31
N ASP A 269 2.93 3.61 14.48
CA ASP A 269 3.14 2.20 14.80
C ASP A 269 2.07 1.36 14.10
N ALA A 270 2.21 1.18 12.79
CA ALA A 270 1.37 0.34 11.95
C ALA A 270 2.14 -0.02 10.68
N CYS A 271 1.67 -1.03 9.95
CA CYS A 271 2.23 -1.38 8.64
C CYS A 271 1.11 -1.66 7.64
N THR A 272 1.32 -1.29 6.38
CA THR A 272 0.36 -1.59 5.32
C THR A 272 0.52 -3.01 4.81
N VAL A 273 -0.61 -3.60 4.40
CA VAL A 273 -0.68 -4.84 3.63
C VAL A 273 -1.59 -4.54 2.44
N ALA A 274 -1.06 -4.61 1.23
CA ALA A 274 -1.85 -4.42 0.01
C ALA A 274 -2.87 -5.55 -0.12
N VAL A 275 -4.15 -5.20 -0.29
CA VAL A 275 -5.27 -6.15 -0.43
C VAL A 275 -6.12 -5.83 -1.66
N CYS A 276 -6.58 -6.88 -2.32
CA CYS A 276 -7.55 -6.78 -3.41
C CYS A 276 -8.96 -7.20 -2.94
N PRO A 277 -10.02 -7.07 -3.77
CA PRO A 277 -11.37 -7.42 -3.39
C PRO A 277 -11.53 -8.86 -2.90
N GLU A 278 -10.83 -9.79 -3.55
CA GLU A 278 -10.86 -11.21 -3.19
C GLU A 278 -10.24 -11.43 -1.81
N ASP A 279 -9.13 -10.75 -1.49
CA ASP A 279 -8.50 -10.84 -0.16
C ASP A 279 -9.48 -10.37 0.94
N ILE A 280 -10.23 -9.29 0.66
CA ILE A 280 -11.28 -8.81 1.57
C ILE A 280 -12.37 -9.85 1.72
N ARG A 281 -12.89 -10.41 0.62
CA ARG A 281 -13.90 -11.50 0.64
C ARG A 281 -13.40 -12.76 1.35
N GLU A 282 -12.10 -13.02 1.35
CA GLU A 282 -11.48 -14.14 2.07
C GLU A 282 -11.21 -13.84 3.56
N GLY A 283 -11.57 -12.66 4.06
CA GLY A 283 -11.51 -12.35 5.49
C GLY A 283 -10.17 -11.79 5.98
N ILE A 284 -9.33 -11.22 5.10
CA ILE A 284 -8.07 -10.57 5.51
C ILE A 284 -8.28 -9.49 6.59
N LEU A 285 -9.44 -8.81 6.57
CA LEU A 285 -9.78 -7.76 7.52
C LEU A 285 -9.83 -8.24 8.98
N GLU A 286 -10.07 -9.53 9.23
CA GLU A 286 -10.04 -10.12 10.59
C GLU A 286 -8.63 -10.11 11.22
N ARG A 287 -7.62 -9.77 10.41
CA ARG A 287 -6.19 -9.80 10.75
C ARG A 287 -5.60 -8.39 10.79
N CYS A 288 -6.43 -7.38 10.56
CA CYS A 288 -6.04 -5.98 10.46
C CYS A 288 -6.68 -5.16 11.58
N ILE A 289 -6.05 -4.04 11.92
CA ILE A 289 -6.58 -3.06 12.88
C ILE A 289 -7.28 -1.88 12.17
N GLY A 290 -7.04 -1.71 10.88
CA GLY A 290 -7.72 -0.73 10.05
C GLY A 290 -7.71 -1.07 8.57
N VAL A 291 -8.54 -0.39 7.79
CA VAL A 291 -8.61 -0.47 6.34
C VAL A 291 -8.49 0.93 5.73
N LEU A 292 -7.68 1.04 4.68
CA LEU A 292 -7.36 2.28 3.98
C LEU A 292 -7.89 2.20 2.55
N PHE A 293 -8.76 3.13 2.18
CA PHE A 293 -9.28 3.28 0.82
C PHE A 293 -8.75 4.56 0.17
N PRO A 294 -7.89 4.45 -0.87
CA PRO A 294 -7.33 5.60 -1.55
C PRO A 294 -8.33 6.26 -2.53
N GLY A 295 -7.87 7.34 -3.17
CA GLY A 295 -8.60 8.02 -4.24
C GLY A 295 -8.79 7.19 -5.51
N GLY A 296 -9.72 7.59 -6.38
CA GLY A 296 -10.10 6.85 -7.59
C GLY A 296 -11.59 7.03 -7.95
N THR A 297 -12.34 5.93 -8.10
CA THR A 297 -13.80 5.92 -8.27
C THR A 297 -14.47 5.07 -7.18
N GLY A 298 -15.32 5.69 -6.34
CA GLY A 298 -16.04 4.98 -5.28
C GLY A 298 -16.96 3.88 -5.83
N ARG A 299 -17.56 4.11 -7.00
CA ARG A 299 -18.37 3.10 -7.70
C ARG A 299 -17.52 1.91 -8.13
N GLY A 300 -16.34 2.15 -8.69
CA GLY A 300 -15.44 1.05 -9.08
C GLY A 300 -14.94 0.26 -7.88
N ILE A 301 -14.70 0.90 -6.73
CA ILE A 301 -14.36 0.20 -5.48
C ILE A 301 -15.52 -0.71 -5.05
N ALA A 302 -16.75 -0.19 -5.01
CA ALA A 302 -17.94 -0.95 -4.63
C ALA A 302 -18.23 -2.12 -5.60
N GLU A 303 -18.16 -1.88 -6.91
CA GLU A 303 -18.33 -2.88 -7.96
C GLU A 303 -17.32 -4.02 -7.82
N ALA A 304 -16.04 -3.69 -7.59
CA ALA A 304 -14.97 -4.67 -7.45
C ALA A 304 -15.09 -5.51 -6.17
N LEU A 305 -15.47 -4.88 -5.07
CA LEU A 305 -15.75 -5.56 -3.80
C LEU A 305 -16.92 -6.52 -3.88
N GLN A 306 -17.91 -6.20 -4.73
CA GLN A 306 -19.22 -6.86 -4.78
C GLN A 306 -19.97 -6.69 -3.43
N PRO A 307 -21.29 -6.98 -3.36
CA PRO A 307 -22.05 -6.82 -2.12
C PRO A 307 -21.40 -7.50 -0.91
N ASP A 308 -20.80 -8.67 -1.14
CA ASP A 308 -20.11 -9.48 -0.15
C ASP A 308 -18.88 -8.79 0.48
N GLY A 309 -18.05 -8.15 -0.37
CA GLY A 309 -16.89 -7.39 0.10
C GLY A 309 -17.27 -6.07 0.78
N VAL A 310 -18.29 -5.38 0.27
CA VAL A 310 -18.83 -4.16 0.92
C VAL A 310 -19.36 -4.48 2.31
N GLN A 311 -20.08 -5.59 2.45
CA GLN A 311 -20.61 -6.04 3.73
C GLN A 311 -19.48 -6.41 4.71
N ARG A 312 -18.40 -7.07 4.26
CA ARG A 312 -17.24 -7.35 5.11
C ARG A 312 -16.53 -6.10 5.62
N VAL A 313 -16.42 -5.05 4.80
CA VAL A 313 -15.89 -3.75 5.24
C VAL A 313 -16.78 -3.17 6.34
N ARG A 314 -18.10 -3.18 6.15
CA ARG A 314 -19.07 -2.72 7.17
C ARG A 314 -18.90 -3.51 8.47
N GLU A 315 -18.92 -4.83 8.41
CA GLU A 315 -18.79 -5.68 9.61
C GLU A 315 -17.46 -5.49 10.33
N PHE A 316 -16.36 -5.34 9.58
CA PHE A 316 -15.04 -5.04 10.14
C PHE A 316 -15.06 -3.75 10.97
N VAL A 317 -15.59 -2.66 10.41
CA VAL A 317 -15.72 -1.39 11.13
C VAL A 317 -16.70 -1.52 12.30
N ALA A 318 -17.82 -2.24 12.10
CA ALA A 318 -18.81 -2.44 13.15
C ALA A 318 -18.23 -3.13 14.41
N ARG A 319 -17.26 -4.04 14.22
CA ARG A 319 -16.55 -4.75 15.29
C ARG A 319 -15.41 -3.93 15.93
N GLY A 320 -15.11 -2.74 15.44
CA GLY A 320 -14.08 -1.86 16.01
C GLY A 320 -12.87 -1.60 15.11
N GLY A 321 -12.87 -2.10 13.88
CA GLY A 321 -11.84 -1.78 12.90
C GLY A 321 -11.86 -0.30 12.50
N GLY A 322 -10.67 0.28 12.31
CA GLY A 322 -10.55 1.65 11.80
C GLY A 322 -10.81 1.74 10.30
N TYR A 323 -11.46 2.81 9.84
CA TYR A 323 -11.63 3.12 8.42
C TYR A 323 -11.04 4.48 8.09
N PHE A 324 -10.16 4.53 7.10
CA PHE A 324 -9.67 5.79 6.53
C PHE A 324 -9.90 5.81 5.02
N GLY A 325 -10.57 6.84 4.52
CA GLY A 325 -10.92 6.97 3.10
C GLY A 325 -10.57 8.32 2.50
N VAL A 326 -9.90 8.35 1.35
CA VAL A 326 -9.59 9.58 0.61
C VAL A 326 -10.35 9.63 -0.70
N CYS A 327 -10.99 10.76 -1.01
CA CYS A 327 -11.69 11.03 -2.27
C CYS A 327 -12.69 9.91 -2.64
N ALA A 328 -12.31 8.93 -3.47
CA ALA A 328 -13.12 7.74 -3.74
C ALA A 328 -13.40 6.90 -2.50
N GLY A 329 -12.40 6.69 -1.64
CA GLY A 329 -12.58 6.07 -0.34
C GLY A 329 -13.49 6.90 0.58
N ALA A 330 -13.53 8.22 0.41
CA ALA A 330 -14.48 9.07 1.12
C ALA A 330 -15.91 8.88 0.59
N TYR A 331 -16.11 8.85 -0.73
CA TYR A 331 -17.40 8.51 -1.33
C TYR A 331 -17.91 7.13 -0.87
N PHE A 332 -17.05 6.12 -0.94
CA PHE A 332 -17.40 4.72 -0.61
C PHE A 332 -17.89 4.53 0.83
N ALA A 333 -17.45 5.39 1.76
CA ALA A 333 -17.88 5.37 3.15
C ALA A 333 -19.34 5.87 3.35
N THR A 334 -19.88 6.62 2.39
CA THR A 334 -21.09 7.42 2.56
C THR A 334 -22.36 6.72 2.09
N SER A 335 -23.53 7.24 2.47
CA SER A 335 -24.84 6.82 1.98
C SER A 335 -25.26 7.49 0.67
N GLY A 336 -24.29 8.04 -0.08
CA GLY A 336 -24.56 8.73 -1.35
C GLY A 336 -25.07 7.80 -2.47
N ARG A 337 -24.87 6.49 -2.34
CA ARG A 337 -25.28 5.46 -3.30
C ARG A 337 -25.65 4.15 -2.58
N PRO A 338 -26.60 3.36 -3.08
CA PRO A 338 -27.01 2.10 -2.44
C PRO A 338 -25.91 1.04 -2.45
N GLU A 339 -25.01 1.04 -3.45
CA GLU A 339 -23.88 0.12 -3.54
C GLU A 339 -22.72 0.44 -2.56
N TYR A 340 -22.75 1.61 -1.90
CA TYR A 340 -21.70 2.03 -0.97
C TYR A 340 -21.91 1.46 0.42
N THR A 341 -20.89 1.61 1.28
CA THR A 341 -20.98 1.10 2.64
C THR A 341 -22.07 1.78 3.46
N GLY A 342 -22.46 3.02 3.17
CA GLY A 342 -23.52 3.72 3.92
C GLY A 342 -23.22 3.90 5.42
N MET A 343 -21.95 3.85 5.84
CA MET A 343 -21.58 4.00 7.25
C MET A 343 -21.67 5.46 7.71
N ILE A 344 -21.30 6.39 6.82
CA ILE A 344 -21.49 7.82 7.02
C ILE A 344 -22.85 8.21 6.42
N PRO A 345 -23.83 8.69 7.23
CA PRO A 345 -25.20 8.98 6.78
C PRO A 345 -25.30 10.31 6.03
N LEU A 346 -24.32 10.61 5.17
CA LEU A 346 -24.29 11.80 4.35
C LEU A 346 -24.43 11.44 2.88
N LYS A 347 -25.14 12.29 2.14
CA LYS A 347 -25.17 12.24 0.68
C LYS A 347 -24.26 13.34 0.16
N HIS A 348 -23.39 13.00 -0.79
CA HIS A 348 -22.56 13.99 -1.46
C HIS A 348 -23.41 14.78 -2.45
N ASP A 349 -23.02 16.02 -2.67
CA ASP A 349 -23.68 16.92 -3.59
C ASP A 349 -23.49 16.51 -5.06
N LEU A 350 -24.52 16.72 -5.87
CA LEU A 350 -24.52 16.42 -7.30
C LEU A 350 -24.53 17.72 -8.14
N PRO A 351 -23.85 17.74 -9.30
CA PRO A 351 -23.02 16.67 -9.85
C PRO A 351 -21.68 16.51 -9.10
N TRP A 352 -21.21 15.27 -8.98
CA TRP A 352 -19.93 14.94 -8.32
C TRP A 352 -18.71 15.55 -9.04
N ALA A 353 -18.80 15.79 -10.35
CA ALA A 353 -17.72 16.25 -11.19
C ALA A 353 -17.48 17.76 -11.08
N LYS A 354 -17.14 18.25 -9.89
CA LYS A 354 -16.94 19.68 -9.60
C LYS A 354 -15.65 20.26 -10.19
N GLY A 355 -14.63 19.44 -10.41
CA GLY A 355 -13.39 19.88 -11.06
C GLY A 355 -12.12 19.40 -10.37
N ARG A 356 -11.00 19.99 -10.80
CA ARG A 356 -9.65 19.64 -10.31
C ARG A 356 -8.87 20.92 -10.07
N GLY A 357 -8.06 20.95 -9.03
CA GLY A 357 -7.21 22.09 -8.71
C GLY A 357 -6.53 21.93 -7.35
N THR A 358 -5.67 22.89 -7.02
CA THR A 358 -5.16 23.04 -5.65
C THR A 358 -6.16 23.89 -4.87
N LEU A 359 -6.67 23.38 -3.75
CA LEU A 359 -7.62 24.09 -2.90
C LEU A 359 -7.01 24.43 -1.55
N LYS A 360 -7.43 25.57 -1.01
CA LYS A 360 -7.21 25.95 0.39
C LYS A 360 -8.19 25.19 1.28
N VAL A 361 -7.66 24.64 2.36
CA VAL A 361 -8.39 23.93 3.40
C VAL A 361 -8.03 24.54 4.74
N GLU A 362 -9.01 24.69 5.62
CA GLU A 362 -8.85 25.23 6.96
C GLU A 362 -9.37 24.23 7.99
N LEU A 363 -8.53 23.89 8.96
CA LEU A 363 -8.92 23.01 10.07
C LEU A 363 -9.86 23.74 11.03
N THR A 364 -10.79 22.98 11.62
CA THR A 364 -11.53 23.44 12.81
C THR A 364 -10.62 23.39 14.04
N ALA A 365 -11.08 23.90 15.19
CA ALA A 365 -10.32 23.79 16.43
C ALA A 365 -10.07 22.31 16.80
N GLU A 366 -11.08 21.46 16.65
CA GLU A 366 -11.01 20.02 16.82
C GLU A 366 -10.07 19.37 15.81
N GLY A 367 -10.13 19.83 14.55
CA GLY A 367 -9.22 19.42 13.49
C GLY A 367 -7.77 19.74 13.81
N ALA A 368 -7.47 20.96 14.26
CA ALA A 368 -6.13 21.37 14.63
C ALA A 368 -5.60 20.60 15.85
N ALA A 369 -6.45 20.33 16.84
CA ALA A 369 -6.09 19.53 18.00
C ALA A 369 -5.75 18.07 17.64
N LEU A 370 -6.44 17.49 16.65
CA LEU A 370 -6.26 16.11 16.23
C LEU A 370 -5.14 15.95 15.18
N LEU A 371 -5.14 16.80 14.16
CA LEU A 371 -4.29 16.67 12.97
C LEU A 371 -3.02 17.51 13.07
N GLY A 372 -2.95 18.49 13.97
CA GLY A 372 -1.81 19.35 14.21
C GLY A 372 -2.06 20.82 13.87
N THR A 373 -1.70 21.71 14.79
CA THR A 373 -1.84 23.17 14.63
C THR A 373 -0.96 23.73 13.52
N GLU A 374 0.14 23.05 13.18
CA GLU A 374 0.99 23.40 12.04
C GLU A 374 0.27 23.27 10.68
N PHE A 375 -0.86 22.57 10.64
CA PHE A 375 -1.69 22.40 9.45
C PHE A 375 -3.00 23.20 9.51
N THR A 376 -3.10 24.21 10.38
CA THR A 376 -4.35 24.98 10.57
C THR A 376 -4.93 25.48 9.23
N ARG A 377 -4.07 25.92 8.31
CA ARG A 377 -4.42 26.23 6.92
C ARG A 377 -3.40 25.62 5.99
N PHE A 378 -3.86 24.95 4.95
CA PHE A 378 -2.97 24.31 3.97
C PHE A 378 -3.60 24.24 2.59
N GLU A 379 -2.76 24.09 1.58
CA GLU A 379 -3.17 23.95 0.19
C GLU A 379 -2.87 22.55 -0.32
N THR A 380 -3.87 21.87 -0.86
CA THR A 380 -3.78 20.47 -1.26
C THR A 380 -4.50 20.22 -2.59
N PRO A 381 -4.06 19.23 -3.40
CA PRO A 381 -4.80 18.86 -4.60
C PRO A 381 -6.22 18.39 -4.26
N TYR A 382 -7.15 18.67 -5.15
CA TYR A 382 -8.53 18.22 -5.14
C TYR A 382 -8.88 17.70 -6.53
N ASN A 383 -9.60 16.58 -6.58
CA ASN A 383 -10.01 15.95 -7.82
C ASN A 383 -11.40 15.34 -7.68
N CYS A 384 -12.43 16.18 -7.81
CA CYS A 384 -13.84 15.80 -7.70
C CYS A 384 -14.17 15.02 -6.42
N GLY A 385 -13.50 15.30 -5.30
CA GLY A 385 -13.81 14.70 -4.00
C GLY A 385 -15.20 15.11 -3.48
N PRO A 386 -15.79 14.36 -2.54
CA PRO A 386 -17.14 14.60 -2.07
C PRO A 386 -17.29 15.97 -1.39
N VAL A 387 -18.34 16.68 -1.77
CA VAL A 387 -18.80 17.90 -1.08
C VAL A 387 -20.12 17.56 -0.40
N PHE A 388 -20.28 17.93 0.85
CA PHE A 388 -21.50 17.68 1.62
C PHE A 388 -22.17 19.01 1.91
N ARG A 389 -23.42 19.21 1.45
CA ARG A 389 -24.18 20.45 1.71
C ARG A 389 -25.16 20.33 2.89
N ASP A 390 -25.63 19.13 3.16
CA ASP A 390 -26.62 18.85 4.20
C ASP A 390 -26.00 18.03 5.35
N TRP A 391 -24.91 18.54 5.94
CA TRP A 391 -24.19 17.87 7.02
C TRP A 391 -24.58 18.36 8.43
N ALA A 392 -25.26 19.51 8.51
CA ALA A 392 -25.68 20.09 9.78
C ALA A 392 -26.59 19.12 10.54
N GLY A 393 -26.30 18.91 11.84
CA GLY A 393 -27.05 17.99 12.70
C GLY A 393 -26.74 16.50 12.50
N ALA A 394 -25.91 16.12 11.51
CA ALA A 394 -25.45 14.75 11.40
C ALA A 394 -24.43 14.42 12.52
N PRO A 395 -24.36 13.15 12.98
CA PRO A 395 -23.51 12.73 14.09
C PRO A 395 -22.03 12.59 13.67
N ILE A 396 -21.48 13.63 13.08
CA ILE A 396 -20.12 13.75 12.56
C ILE A 396 -19.36 14.87 13.29
N THR A 397 -18.04 14.76 13.30
CA THR A 397 -17.12 15.84 13.65
C THR A 397 -16.49 16.38 12.38
N VAL A 398 -16.70 17.67 12.11
CA VAL A 398 -16.00 18.35 11.01
C VAL A 398 -14.61 18.74 11.50
N LEU A 399 -13.58 18.21 10.84
CA LEU A 399 -12.18 18.51 11.16
C LEU A 399 -11.58 19.58 10.25
N ALA A 400 -12.17 19.80 9.07
CA ALA A 400 -11.73 20.84 8.16
C ALA A 400 -12.85 21.30 7.24
N HIS A 401 -12.79 22.56 6.80
CA HIS A 401 -13.65 23.13 5.77
C HIS A 401 -12.85 23.44 4.50
N PHE A 402 -13.53 23.42 3.35
CA PHE A 402 -12.98 24.02 2.14
C PHE A 402 -12.97 25.55 2.30
N ALA A 403 -11.81 26.17 2.05
CA ALA A 403 -11.60 27.62 2.16
C ALA A 403 -11.46 28.31 0.79
N SER A 404 -11.52 27.56 -0.31
CA SER A 404 -11.52 28.10 -1.67
C SER A 404 -12.38 27.23 -2.61
N PRO A 405 -13.00 27.82 -3.64
CA PRO A 405 -13.78 27.09 -4.63
C PRO A 405 -12.88 26.30 -5.60
N VAL A 406 -13.47 25.34 -6.29
CA VAL A 406 -12.88 24.70 -7.48
C VAL A 406 -13.57 25.22 -8.73
N THR A 407 -12.83 25.29 -9.84
CA THR A 407 -13.38 25.55 -11.17
C THR A 407 -13.45 24.26 -11.98
N SER A 408 -14.62 23.95 -12.52
CA SER A 408 -14.82 22.79 -13.38
C SER A 408 -14.12 22.97 -14.73
N LYS A 409 -13.94 21.89 -15.49
CA LYS A 409 -13.38 21.95 -16.85
C LYS A 409 -14.21 22.85 -17.80
N LYS A 410 -15.49 23.07 -17.50
CA LYS A 410 -16.40 23.91 -18.29
C LYS A 410 -16.37 25.38 -17.85
N GLY A 411 -15.49 25.75 -16.90
CA GLY A 411 -15.36 27.12 -16.38
C GLY A 411 -16.33 27.48 -15.24
N SER A 412 -17.27 26.59 -14.87
CA SER A 412 -18.15 26.83 -13.72
C SER A 412 -17.36 26.84 -12.41
N VAL A 413 -17.48 27.91 -11.63
CA VAL A 413 -16.86 28.06 -10.31
C VAL A 413 -17.83 27.55 -9.25
N HIS A 414 -17.39 26.57 -8.46
CA HIS A 414 -18.19 25.92 -7.43
C HIS A 414 -18.05 26.63 -6.08
N GLN A 415 -18.59 27.85 -5.96
CA GLN A 415 -18.55 28.61 -4.72
C GLN A 415 -19.34 27.95 -3.58
N GLU A 416 -20.34 27.13 -3.91
CA GLU A 416 -21.17 26.43 -2.95
C GLU A 416 -20.40 25.42 -2.07
N MET A 417 -19.17 25.06 -2.45
CA MET A 417 -18.33 24.18 -1.64
C MET A 417 -17.60 24.90 -0.51
N VAL A 418 -17.42 26.22 -0.58
CA VAL A 418 -16.67 26.97 0.43
C VAL A 418 -17.45 26.94 1.75
N GLY A 419 -16.77 26.64 2.85
CA GLY A 419 -17.37 26.44 4.17
C GLY A 419 -17.97 25.04 4.38
N THR A 420 -18.04 24.19 3.35
CA THR A 420 -18.48 22.80 3.52
C THR A 420 -17.36 21.91 4.05
N PRO A 421 -17.67 20.75 4.65
CA PRO A 421 -16.65 19.86 5.21
C PRO A 421 -15.71 19.29 4.17
N ALA A 422 -14.40 19.42 4.41
CA ALA A 422 -13.32 18.80 3.63
C ALA A 422 -12.75 17.55 4.31
N ILE A 423 -12.74 17.51 5.64
CA ILE A 423 -12.31 16.36 6.45
C ILE A 423 -13.37 16.10 7.52
N LEU A 424 -13.79 14.85 7.65
CA LEU A 424 -14.84 14.41 8.55
C LEU A 424 -14.36 13.21 9.37
N ALA A 425 -14.75 13.16 10.64
CA ALA A 425 -14.56 12.01 11.50
C ALA A 425 -15.88 11.62 12.18
N MET A 426 -16.07 10.34 12.44
CA MET A 426 -17.16 9.86 13.29
C MET A 426 -16.84 8.50 13.89
N THR A 427 -17.63 8.12 14.89
CA THR A 427 -17.70 6.73 15.35
C THR A 427 -18.95 6.10 14.76
N TRP A 428 -18.81 4.93 14.16
CA TRP A 428 -19.93 4.13 13.65
C TRP A 428 -19.86 2.76 14.28
N GLN A 429 -20.89 2.41 15.06
CA GLN A 429 -20.86 1.24 15.95
C GLN A 429 -19.62 1.32 16.87
N LYS A 430 -18.73 0.31 16.85
CA LYS A 430 -17.49 0.32 17.64
C LYS A 430 -16.29 0.93 16.91
N GLY A 431 -16.40 1.14 15.59
CA GLY A 431 -15.29 1.55 14.73
C GLY A 431 -15.21 3.06 14.56
N ARG A 432 -14.00 3.54 14.26
CA ARG A 432 -13.74 4.95 13.95
C ARG A 432 -13.51 5.13 12.47
N ILE A 433 -14.20 6.11 11.89
CA ILE A 433 -14.18 6.42 10.47
C ILE A 433 -13.65 7.84 10.32
N MET A 434 -12.64 8.02 9.48
CA MET A 434 -12.24 9.34 9.01
C MET A 434 -12.20 9.35 7.48
N ILE A 435 -12.79 10.39 6.89
CA ILE A 435 -12.76 10.60 5.45
C ILE A 435 -12.20 11.97 5.10
N VAL A 436 -11.46 12.02 4.00
CA VAL A 436 -10.79 13.21 3.49
C VAL A 436 -11.23 13.39 2.04
N SER A 437 -11.89 14.50 1.73
CA SER A 437 -12.28 14.79 0.36
C SER A 437 -11.10 15.16 -0.56
N PRO A 438 -10.22 16.13 -0.19
CA PRO A 438 -9.05 16.46 -1.00
C PRO A 438 -7.93 15.40 -0.86
N HIS A 439 -6.77 15.66 -1.46
CA HIS A 439 -5.64 14.72 -1.52
C HIS A 439 -4.39 15.20 -0.77
N PRO A 440 -4.43 15.41 0.57
CA PRO A 440 -3.24 15.79 1.32
C PRO A 440 -2.11 14.76 1.18
N GLU A 441 -2.43 13.48 1.00
CA GLU A 441 -1.47 12.39 0.78
C GLU A 441 -0.61 12.58 -0.47
N ALA A 442 -1.07 13.38 -1.44
CA ALA A 442 -0.30 13.70 -2.63
C ALA A 442 0.99 14.48 -2.30
N LYS A 443 0.98 15.26 -1.21
CA LYS A 443 2.09 16.09 -0.79
C LYS A 443 2.84 15.47 0.38
N ARG A 444 4.17 15.39 0.25
CA ARG A 444 5.01 14.67 1.22
C ARG A 444 5.01 15.38 2.59
N GLU A 445 4.95 16.71 2.60
CA GLU A 445 4.86 17.54 3.80
C GLU A 445 3.60 17.29 4.65
N PHE A 446 2.54 16.71 4.07
CA PHE A 446 1.32 16.37 4.79
C PHE A 446 1.24 14.90 5.20
N CYS A 447 2.31 14.11 5.02
CA CYS A 447 2.36 12.74 5.54
C CYS A 447 2.04 12.68 7.05
N PRO A 448 2.54 13.58 7.92
CA PRO A 448 2.14 13.61 9.33
C PRO A 448 0.65 13.85 9.55
N LEU A 449 0.03 14.77 8.81
CA LEU A 449 -1.43 15.02 8.88
C LEU A 449 -2.22 13.74 8.54
N VAL A 450 -1.84 13.07 7.46
CA VAL A 450 -2.51 11.83 7.01
C VAL A 450 -2.24 10.68 7.99
N ALA A 451 -1.03 10.55 8.51
CA ALA A 451 -0.69 9.51 9.48
C ALA A 451 -1.38 9.71 10.83
N ARG A 452 -1.58 10.96 11.26
CA ARG A 452 -2.38 11.31 12.45
C ARG A 452 -3.85 10.97 12.26
N ALA A 453 -4.40 11.29 11.10
CA ALA A 453 -5.74 10.88 10.70
C ALA A 453 -5.91 9.35 10.75
N ILE A 454 -5.00 8.61 10.13
CA ILE A 454 -4.98 7.13 10.18
C ILE A 454 -4.80 6.64 11.62
N GLY A 455 -3.85 7.19 12.37
CA GLY A 455 -3.57 6.82 13.76
C GLY A 455 -4.80 6.95 14.65
N TRP A 456 -5.54 8.05 14.49
CA TRP A 456 -6.80 8.23 15.20
C TRP A 456 -7.80 7.13 14.87
N THR A 457 -7.95 6.66 13.62
CA THR A 457 -8.94 5.60 13.33
C THR A 457 -8.61 4.27 14.02
N ILE A 458 -7.34 4.02 14.37
CA ILE A 458 -6.83 2.74 14.86
C ILE A 458 -6.40 2.72 16.34
N GLY A 459 -6.75 3.72 17.16
CA GLY A 459 -6.39 3.71 18.59
C GLY A 459 -5.18 4.53 18.98
N VAL A 460 -4.43 5.07 18.01
CA VAL A 460 -3.18 5.77 18.29
C VAL A 460 -3.47 7.23 18.60
N ASP A 461 -2.86 7.74 19.66
CA ASP A 461 -2.85 9.18 19.95
C ASP A 461 -2.10 9.93 18.84
N PRO A 462 -2.79 10.79 18.07
CA PRO A 462 -2.17 11.54 16.97
C PRO A 462 -0.96 12.38 17.40
N ASN A 463 -0.88 12.83 18.65
CA ASN A 463 0.23 13.64 19.15
C ASN A 463 1.59 12.90 19.15
N HIS A 464 1.55 11.56 19.15
CA HIS A 464 2.75 10.72 19.07
C HIS A 464 3.20 10.41 17.64
N VAL A 465 2.43 10.82 16.63
CA VAL A 465 2.74 10.58 15.22
C VAL A 465 3.46 11.79 14.61
N LYS A 466 4.71 11.57 14.21
CA LYS A 466 5.64 12.57 13.64
C LYS A 466 6.25 12.06 12.34
N ALA A 467 6.81 12.94 11.52
CA ALA A 467 7.62 12.51 10.38
C ALA A 467 8.89 11.78 10.85
N ARG A 468 9.28 10.69 10.18
CA ARG A 468 10.58 10.03 10.39
C ARG A 468 11.73 10.80 9.75
N ILE A 469 11.44 11.47 8.64
CA ILE A 469 12.40 12.30 7.91
C ILE A 469 11.94 13.75 8.07
N PRO A 470 12.74 14.64 8.67
CA PRO A 470 12.39 16.05 8.74
C PRO A 470 12.19 16.62 7.34
N PRO A 471 11.23 17.55 7.14
CA PRO A 471 11.05 18.18 5.84
C PRO A 471 12.37 18.80 5.40
N VAL A 472 12.73 18.57 4.12
CA VAL A 472 13.86 19.26 3.50
C VAL A 472 13.55 20.75 3.59
N LYS A 473 14.37 21.51 4.32
CA LYS A 473 14.21 22.97 4.37
C LYS A 473 14.29 23.51 2.94
N PRO A 474 13.41 24.46 2.56
CA PRO A 474 13.39 25.02 1.22
C PRO A 474 14.73 25.63 0.81
#